data_AF-A0A2G1BP94-F1
#
_entry.id   AF-A0A2G1BP94-F1
#
_cell.length_a   1.000
_cell.length_b   1.000
_cell.length_c   1.000
_cell.angle_alpha   90.00
_cell.angle_beta   90.00
_cell.angle_gamma   90.00
#
_symmetry.space_group_name_H-M   'P 1'
#
loop_
_entity.id
_entity.type
_entity.pdbx_description
1 polymer ?
#
loop_
_entity_poly.entity_id
_entity_poly.type
_entity_poly.pdbx_seq_one_letter_code
_entity_poly.pdbx_strand_id
1 'polypeptide(L)'
;AGGGRPDDLLGQGVDITGNRNAGRDEPDEDEEEKEVEFYTFKVPWNLRFGYQVGYANNARQDQISTHSIVISGDIKLGNRWTVGGSTGYDLANPGITYTSLNFARDLESWNMRFSWVPPVNNDLSRTSWNFFIGITGNLLSDIKYDKRRTPDQQL
;
A
#
# COMPACT_ATOMS: atom_id res chain seq x y z
N ALA A 1 0.52 31.49 53.41
CA ALA A 1 0.86 31.20 52.01
C ALA A 1 2.18 31.89 51.66
N GLY A 2 3.09 31.16 50.99
CA GLY A 2 4.26 31.65 50.24
C GLY A 2 5.46 32.09 51.09
N GLY A 3 6.70 31.66 50.86
CA GLY A 3 7.30 30.82 49.82
C GLY A 3 8.80 31.07 49.91
N GLY A 4 9.57 30.09 50.40
CA GLY A 4 11.02 30.18 50.52
C GLY A 4 11.66 30.33 49.14
N ARG A 5 12.63 31.23 49.02
CA ARG A 5 13.35 31.48 47.76
C ARG A 5 14.32 30.31 47.49
N PRO A 6 14.29 29.68 46.30
CA PRO A 6 15.21 28.61 45.92
C PRO A 6 16.55 29.12 45.33
N ASP A 7 16.86 30.41 45.40
CA ASP A 7 17.94 31.02 44.61
C ASP A 7 19.10 31.55 45.48
N ASP A 8 20.33 31.25 45.06
CA ASP A 8 21.58 31.27 45.82
C ASP A 8 22.26 32.65 45.82
N LEU A 9 21.53 33.67 46.29
CA LEU A 9 21.93 35.09 46.25
C LEU A 9 22.70 35.59 47.47
N LEU A 10 23.09 34.73 48.41
CA LEU A 10 23.86 35.11 49.61
C LEU A 10 25.16 34.32 49.81
N GLY A 11 25.70 33.75 48.73
CA GLY A 11 27.05 33.21 48.71
C GLY A 11 27.15 31.80 49.26
N GLN A 12 27.75 30.94 48.43
CA GLN A 12 28.03 29.55 48.73
C GLN A 12 29.05 29.42 49.85
N GLY A 13 28.72 28.60 50.86
CA GLY A 13 29.68 28.19 51.89
C GLY A 13 30.75 27.28 51.28
N VAL A 14 31.99 27.78 51.23
CA VAL A 14 33.17 27.04 50.80
C VAL A 14 33.87 26.47 52.03
N ASP A 15 34.09 25.15 52.08
CA ASP A 15 35.00 24.55 53.07
C ASP A 15 35.36 23.07 52.73
N ILE A 16 36.57 22.51 52.87
CA ILE A 16 38.00 22.92 52.74
C ILE A 16 38.88 21.66 52.47
N THR A 17 38.35 20.53 51.98
CA THR A 17 39.20 19.37 51.65
C THR A 17 39.87 19.59 50.30
N GLY A 18 41.04 20.22 50.37
CA GLY A 18 41.83 20.66 49.21
C GLY A 18 42.22 19.53 48.28
N ASN A 19 41.48 19.39 47.19
CA ASN A 19 42.03 18.98 45.90
C ASN A 19 41.27 19.72 44.79
N ARG A 20 41.75 20.93 44.48
CA ARG A 20 41.25 21.75 43.37
C ARG A 20 41.85 21.21 42.08
N ASN A 21 41.03 20.54 41.28
CA ASN A 21 41.09 20.55 39.82
C ASN A 21 39.65 20.45 39.30
N ALA A 22 38.84 21.47 39.60
CA ALA A 22 37.63 21.76 38.84
C ALA A 22 38.05 22.65 37.68
N GLY A 23 38.39 22.02 36.57
CA GLY A 23 38.72 22.68 35.33
C GLY A 23 37.99 21.96 34.21
N ARG A 24 37.01 22.66 33.65
CA ARG A 24 36.28 22.38 32.41
C ARG A 24 35.09 21.44 32.56
N ASP A 25 33.93 22.03 32.86
CA ASP A 25 32.69 21.55 32.27
C ASP A 25 32.92 21.52 30.76
N GLU A 26 33.02 20.33 30.18
CA GLU A 26 32.87 20.18 28.74
C GLU A 26 31.43 20.62 28.42
N PRO A 27 31.23 21.51 27.44
CA PRO A 27 29.89 21.82 27.01
C PRO A 27 29.28 20.51 26.52
N ASP A 28 28.10 20.16 27.04
CA ASP A 28 27.27 19.10 26.51
C ASP A 28 27.24 19.29 24.99
N GLU A 29 27.93 18.42 24.26
CA GLU A 29 27.91 18.41 22.81
C GLU A 29 26.44 18.24 22.44
N ASP A 30 25.86 19.32 21.90
CA ASP A 30 24.54 19.36 21.33
C ASP A 30 24.35 18.04 20.57
N GLU A 31 23.52 17.15 21.13
CA GLU A 31 23.09 15.95 20.42
C GLU A 31 22.40 16.51 19.18
N GLU A 32 23.15 16.62 18.07
CA GLU A 32 22.61 16.95 16.77
C GLU A 32 21.48 15.96 16.56
N GLU A 33 20.25 16.44 16.72
CA GLU A 33 19.04 15.72 16.39
C GLU A 33 19.23 15.33 14.93
N LYS A 34 19.76 14.12 14.69
CA LYS A 34 19.96 13.61 13.35
C LYS A 34 18.58 13.60 12.75
N GLU A 35 18.31 14.60 11.91
CA GLU A 35 17.11 14.66 11.09
C GLU A 35 16.98 13.27 10.48
N VAL A 36 15.99 12.52 10.96
CA VAL A 36 15.68 11.23 10.40
C VAL A 36 15.15 11.57 9.03
N GLU A 37 16.02 11.58 8.01
CA GLU A 37 15.64 11.77 6.63
C GLU A 37 14.63 10.67 6.34
N PHE A 38 13.34 11.02 6.43
CA PHE A 38 12.26 10.13 6.11
C PHE A 38 12.48 9.73 4.67
N TYR A 39 12.84 8.46 4.47
CA TYR A 39 13.11 7.88 3.17
C TYR A 39 11.97 8.27 2.22
N THR A 40 12.23 9.23 1.34
CA THR A 40 11.21 9.82 0.47
C THR A 40 11.02 8.86 -0.71
N PHE A 41 10.25 7.80 -0.48
CA PHE A 41 9.89 6.86 -1.52
C PHE A 41 8.84 7.50 -2.44
N LYS A 42 9.25 7.90 -3.64
CA LYS A 42 8.31 8.35 -4.68
C LYS A 42 7.54 7.13 -5.21
N VAL A 43 6.31 6.97 -4.76
CA VAL A 43 5.41 5.88 -5.17
C VAL A 43 4.98 6.10 -6.63
N PRO A 44 5.42 5.27 -7.60
CA PRO A 44 4.94 5.39 -8.95
C PRO A 44 3.53 4.78 -9.02
N TRP A 45 2.61 5.53 -9.59
CA TRP A 45 1.22 5.13 -9.82
C TRP A 45 0.82 5.47 -11.25
N ASN A 46 -0.13 4.73 -11.79
CA ASN A 46 -0.85 5.11 -12.98
C ASN A 46 -2.36 5.01 -12.73
N LEU A 47 -3.10 5.86 -13.44
CA LEU A 47 -4.55 5.86 -13.40
C LEU A 47 -5.06 6.10 -14.82
N ARG A 48 -6.07 5.32 -15.20
CA ARG A 48 -6.82 5.45 -16.43
C ARG A 48 -8.28 5.61 -16.08
N PHE A 49 -8.88 6.61 -16.71
CA PHE A 49 -10.31 6.88 -16.64
C PHE A 49 -10.87 6.81 -18.06
N GLY A 50 -11.96 6.07 -18.22
CA GLY A 50 -12.73 5.97 -19.45
C GLY A 50 -14.18 6.31 -19.17
N TYR A 51 -14.79 7.09 -20.05
CA TYR A 51 -16.22 7.39 -20.03
C TYR A 51 -16.78 7.12 -21.42
N GLN A 52 -17.90 6.41 -21.46
CA GLN A 52 -18.59 6.06 -22.70
C GLN A 52 -20.06 6.44 -22.60
N VAL A 53 -20.55 7.12 -23.62
CA VAL A 53 -21.98 7.41 -23.81
C VAL A 53 -22.38 7.05 -25.23
N GLY A 54 -23.52 6.40 -25.37
CA GLY A 54 -24.10 6.02 -26.65
C GLY A 54 -25.59 6.30 -26.66
N TYR A 55 -26.05 6.81 -27.79
CA TYR A 55 -27.46 7.09 -28.07
C TYR A 55 -27.87 6.24 -29.27
N ALA A 56 -29.00 5.53 -29.17
CA ALA A 56 -29.51 4.70 -30.24
C ALA A 56 -30.93 5.13 -30.61
N ASN A 57 -31.17 5.38 -31.89
CA ASN A 57 -32.47 5.78 -32.43
C ASN A 57 -32.83 4.89 -33.62
N ASN A 58 -33.10 3.60 -33.35
CA ASN A 58 -33.47 2.65 -34.41
C ASN A 58 -34.97 2.63 -34.70
N ALA A 59 -35.81 3.09 -33.76
CA ALA A 59 -37.26 3.10 -33.91
C ALA A 59 -37.96 4.28 -33.19
N ARG A 60 -37.34 5.49 -33.17
CA ARG A 60 -37.78 6.63 -32.35
C ARG A 60 -37.69 6.36 -30.84
N GLN A 61 -36.69 5.60 -30.42
CA GLN A 61 -36.40 5.35 -29.01
C GLN A 61 -35.71 6.58 -28.44
N ASP A 62 -36.34 7.24 -27.46
CA ASP A 62 -35.76 8.40 -26.75
C ASP A 62 -34.98 7.93 -25.51
N GLN A 63 -34.06 6.98 -25.71
CA GLN A 63 -33.32 6.34 -24.61
C GLN A 63 -31.81 6.35 -24.87
N ILE A 64 -31.05 6.75 -23.85
CA ILE A 64 -29.58 6.59 -23.82
C ILE A 64 -29.29 5.09 -23.72
N SER A 65 -28.61 4.54 -24.74
CA SER A 65 -28.41 3.09 -24.86
C SER A 65 -27.20 2.59 -24.07
N THR A 66 -26.16 3.40 -23.94
CA THR A 66 -24.98 3.07 -23.13
C THR A 66 -24.51 4.30 -22.39
N HIS A 67 -24.20 4.16 -21.10
CA HIS A 67 -23.69 5.25 -20.27
C HIS A 67 -22.83 4.62 -19.18
N SER A 68 -21.51 4.61 -19.33
CA SER A 68 -20.63 3.87 -18.41
C SER A 68 -19.32 4.59 -18.12
N ILE A 69 -18.80 4.33 -16.93
CA ILE A 69 -17.48 4.75 -16.47
C ILE A 69 -16.64 3.51 -16.23
N VAL A 70 -15.37 3.56 -16.64
CA VAL A 70 -14.36 2.54 -16.30
C VAL A 70 -13.15 3.24 -15.71
N ILE A 71 -12.72 2.77 -14.54
CA ILE A 71 -11.54 3.27 -13.84
C ILE A 71 -10.58 2.10 -13.69
N SER A 72 -9.30 2.32 -13.99
CA SER A 72 -8.24 1.34 -13.71
C SER A 72 -6.95 2.01 -13.33
N GLY A 73 -6.07 1.29 -12.66
CA GLY A 73 -4.75 1.80 -12.31
C GLY A 73 -3.91 0.77 -11.57
N ASP A 74 -2.63 1.07 -11.44
CA ASP A 74 -1.71 0.36 -10.57
C ASP A 74 -0.80 1.30 -9.78
N ILE A 75 -0.39 0.82 -8.62
CA ILE A 75 0.49 1.51 -7.69
C ILE A 75 1.58 0.54 -7.24
N LYS A 76 2.84 0.98 -7.25
CA LYS A 76 3.95 0.18 -6.73
C LYS A 76 4.33 0.67 -5.35
N LEU A 77 4.11 -0.16 -4.34
CA LEU A 77 4.42 0.16 -2.94
C LEU A 77 5.81 -0.37 -2.60
N GLY A 78 6.78 0.52 -2.42
CA GLY A 78 8.18 0.14 -2.29
C GLY A 78 8.70 -0.59 -3.54
N ASN A 79 9.83 -1.28 -3.40
CA ASN A 79 10.50 -1.95 -4.52
C ASN A 79 9.91 -3.31 -4.87
N ARG A 80 8.96 -3.85 -4.09
CA ARG A 80 8.52 -5.24 -4.30
C ARG A 80 7.02 -5.50 -4.17
N TRP A 81 6.17 -4.50 -3.94
CA TRP A 81 4.72 -4.67 -4.06
C TRP A 81 4.18 -3.94 -5.27
N THR A 82 3.26 -4.56 -5.99
CA THR A 82 2.44 -3.92 -7.02
C THR A 82 0.99 -4.24 -6.73
N VAL A 83 0.15 -3.22 -6.66
CA VAL A 83 -1.28 -3.36 -6.47
C VAL A 83 -1.96 -2.70 -7.66
N GLY A 84 -2.81 -3.45 -8.35
CA GLY A 84 -3.60 -3.00 -9.48
C GLY A 84 -5.07 -3.18 -9.22
N GLY A 85 -5.89 -2.32 -9.81
CA GLY A 85 -7.34 -2.38 -9.69
C GLY A 85 -8.02 -1.90 -10.96
N SER A 86 -9.21 -2.43 -11.21
CA SER A 86 -10.13 -1.88 -12.19
C SER A 86 -11.57 -2.04 -11.71
N THR A 87 -12.41 -1.06 -12.03
CA THR A 87 -13.84 -1.10 -11.75
C THR A 87 -14.62 -0.42 -12.87
N GLY A 88 -15.85 -0.87 -13.09
CA GLY A 88 -16.79 -0.30 -14.04
C GLY A 88 -18.10 0.07 -13.37
N TYR A 89 -18.73 1.15 -13.81
CA TYR A 89 -20.03 1.63 -13.33
C TYR A 89 -20.94 1.93 -14.50
N ASP A 90 -22.17 1.42 -14.47
CA ASP A 90 -23.23 1.78 -15.43
C ASP A 90 -24.06 2.92 -14.82
N LEU A 91 -24.10 4.05 -15.54
CA LEU A 91 -24.83 5.26 -15.17
C LEU A 91 -26.28 5.25 -15.68
N ALA A 92 -26.58 4.46 -16.72
CA ALA A 92 -27.94 4.27 -17.21
C ALA A 92 -28.72 3.33 -16.27
N ASN A 93 -28.04 2.30 -15.75
CA ASN A 93 -28.53 1.43 -14.69
C ASN A 93 -27.59 1.52 -13.49
N PRO A 94 -27.83 2.46 -12.55
CA PRO A 94 -26.89 2.79 -11.46
C PRO A 94 -26.36 1.56 -10.73
N GLY A 95 -25.12 1.18 -10.99
CA GLY A 95 -24.51 -0.01 -10.38
C GLY A 95 -23.09 -0.30 -10.85
N ILE A 96 -22.32 -0.97 -9.97
CA ILE A 96 -20.98 -1.43 -10.31
C ILE A 96 -21.10 -2.65 -11.22
N THR A 97 -20.57 -2.59 -12.43
CA THR A 97 -20.69 -3.70 -13.40
C THR A 97 -19.61 -4.77 -13.20
N TYR A 98 -18.43 -4.35 -12.74
CA TYR A 98 -17.29 -5.22 -12.54
C TYR A 98 -16.28 -4.55 -11.62
N THR A 99 -15.60 -5.33 -10.78
CA THR A 99 -14.42 -4.89 -10.03
C THR A 99 -13.39 -6.01 -10.05
N SER A 100 -12.12 -5.69 -10.30
CA SER A 100 -11.01 -6.63 -10.25
C SER A 100 -9.83 -5.98 -9.53
N LEU A 101 -9.21 -6.74 -8.64
CA LEU A 101 -8.07 -6.36 -7.84
C LEU A 101 -6.93 -7.35 -8.06
N ASN A 102 -5.72 -6.83 -8.19
CA ASN A 102 -4.52 -7.61 -8.44
C ASN A 102 -3.44 -7.17 -7.46
N PHE A 103 -2.82 -8.11 -6.78
CA PHE A 103 -1.74 -7.87 -5.85
C PHE A 103 -0.57 -8.75 -6.25
N ALA A 104 0.62 -8.18 -6.32
CA ALA A 104 1.84 -8.90 -6.60
C ALA A 104 2.90 -8.50 -5.58
N ARG A 105 3.58 -9.50 -5.02
CA ARG A 105 4.75 -9.32 -4.16
C ARG A 105 5.91 -10.11 -4.70
N ASP A 106 6.99 -9.42 -4.97
CA ASP A 106 8.28 -10.02 -5.28
C ASP A 106 9.10 -10.13 -3.99
N LEU A 107 9.62 -11.31 -3.70
CA LEU A 107 10.54 -11.57 -2.59
C LEU A 107 11.89 -12.06 -3.11
N GLU A 108 12.20 -11.81 -4.38
CA GLU A 108 13.41 -12.20 -5.11
C GLU A 108 13.47 -13.70 -5.41
N SER A 109 13.41 -14.51 -4.36
CA SER A 109 13.35 -15.97 -4.48
C SER A 109 11.92 -16.49 -4.67
N TRP A 110 10.90 -15.71 -4.30
CA TRP A 110 9.50 -16.09 -4.34
C TRP A 110 8.67 -14.99 -5.01
N ASN A 111 7.78 -15.36 -5.92
CA ASN A 111 6.82 -14.48 -6.55
C ASN A 111 5.41 -14.86 -6.11
N MET A 112 4.71 -13.92 -5.48
CA MET A 112 3.33 -14.13 -5.04
C MET A 112 2.41 -13.23 -5.86
N ARG A 113 1.31 -13.79 -6.36
CA ARG A 113 0.27 -13.06 -7.07
C ARG A 113 -1.10 -13.45 -6.53
N PHE A 114 -1.93 -12.45 -6.29
CA PHE A 114 -3.32 -12.62 -5.89
C PHE A 114 -4.21 -11.80 -6.81
N SER A 115 -5.09 -12.44 -7.55
CA SER A 115 -6.13 -11.80 -8.36
C SER A 115 -7.47 -12.07 -7.72
N TRP A 116 -8.30 -11.05 -7.55
CA TRP A 116 -9.59 -11.13 -6.90
C TRP A 116 -10.64 -10.32 -7.64
N VAL A 117 -11.77 -10.96 -7.94
CA VAL A 117 -13.00 -10.35 -8.42
C VAL A 117 -14.01 -10.46 -7.27
N PRO A 118 -14.24 -9.38 -6.49
CA PRO A 118 -15.24 -9.38 -5.43
C PRO A 118 -16.67 -9.47 -5.98
N PRO A 119 -17.66 -9.82 -5.13
CA PRO A 119 -19.06 -9.65 -5.47
C PRO A 119 -19.38 -8.17 -5.68
N VAL A 120 -20.25 -7.89 -6.64
CA VAL A 120 -20.74 -6.53 -6.96
C VAL A 120 -22.26 -6.54 -6.95
N ASN A 121 -22.89 -5.51 -6.38
CA ASN A 121 -24.36 -5.40 -6.27
C ASN A 121 -25.05 -6.66 -5.71
N ASN A 122 -24.43 -7.35 -4.74
CA ASN A 122 -24.89 -8.61 -4.17
C ASN A 122 -24.93 -9.82 -5.13
N ASP A 123 -24.38 -9.69 -6.34
CA ASP A 123 -24.21 -10.79 -7.29
C ASP A 123 -22.91 -11.57 -6.99
N LEU A 124 -23.08 -12.84 -6.65
CA LEU A 124 -21.99 -13.78 -6.35
C LEU A 124 -21.53 -14.57 -7.58
N SER A 125 -22.30 -14.58 -8.68
CA SER A 125 -22.06 -15.45 -9.85
C SER A 125 -20.72 -15.19 -10.55
N ARG A 126 -20.17 -13.98 -10.41
CA ARG A 126 -18.91 -13.54 -11.02
C ARG A 126 -17.76 -13.45 -10.02
N THR A 127 -17.99 -13.79 -8.76
CA THR A 127 -16.95 -13.73 -7.72
C THR A 127 -15.91 -14.81 -7.95
N SER A 128 -14.63 -14.44 -7.97
CA SER A 128 -13.53 -15.40 -8.15
C SER A 128 -12.25 -14.87 -7.53
N TRP A 129 -11.36 -15.78 -7.15
CA TRP A 129 -10.01 -15.42 -6.72
C TRP A 129 -9.01 -16.46 -7.20
N ASN A 130 -7.78 -16.01 -7.40
CA ASN A 130 -6.65 -16.84 -7.75
C ASN A 130 -5.45 -16.39 -6.91
N PHE A 131 -4.83 -17.34 -6.22
CA PHE A 131 -3.58 -17.11 -5.52
C PHE A 131 -2.50 -18.01 -6.10
N PHE A 132 -1.36 -17.41 -6.38
CA PHE A 132 -0.21 -18.07 -6.98
C PHE A 132 1.04 -17.75 -6.15
N ILE A 133 1.81 -18.77 -5.84
CA ILE A 133 3.17 -18.65 -5.31
C ILE A 133 4.09 -19.43 -6.24
N GLY A 134 5.08 -18.74 -6.81
CA GLY A 134 6.17 -19.34 -7.57
C GLY A 134 7.50 -19.12 -6.86
N ILE A 135 8.45 -20.02 -7.06
CA ILE A 135 9.85 -19.83 -6.65
C ILE A 135 10.60 -19.37 -7.91
N THR A 136 11.30 -18.24 -7.83
CA THR A 136 12.02 -17.61 -8.95
C THR A 136 13.52 -17.97 -8.96
N GLY A 137 14.03 -18.58 -7.90
CA GLY A 137 15.45 -18.94 -7.76
C GLY A 137 15.92 -20.05 -8.70
N ASN A 138 17.10 -19.83 -9.30
CA ASN A 138 17.92 -20.80 -10.05
C ASN A 138 18.35 -22.07 -9.25
N LEU A 139 17.85 -22.28 -8.04
CA LEU A 139 18.27 -23.38 -7.17
C LEU A 139 17.63 -24.73 -7.54
N LEU A 140 16.60 -24.76 -8.38
CA LEU A 140 15.87 -26.00 -8.73
C LEU A 140 15.51 -26.07 -10.23
N SER A 141 16.52 -26.14 -11.10
CA SER A 141 16.30 -26.71 -12.44
C SER A 141 16.08 -28.23 -12.42
N ASP A 142 16.27 -28.91 -11.29
CA ASP A 142 16.45 -30.38 -11.28
C ASP A 142 15.29 -31.20 -10.72
N ILE A 143 14.30 -30.63 -10.02
CA ILE A 143 13.18 -31.43 -9.51
C ILE A 143 11.85 -30.73 -9.77
N LYS A 144 11.38 -30.87 -11.01
CA LYS A 144 10.04 -30.48 -11.44
C LYS A 144 9.05 -31.61 -11.15
N TYR A 145 8.23 -31.45 -10.12
CA TYR A 145 7.02 -32.27 -9.91
C TYR A 145 5.78 -31.45 -10.28
N ASP A 146 5.11 -31.80 -11.38
CA ASP A 146 3.85 -31.19 -11.83
C ASP A 146 2.70 -32.16 -11.52
N LYS A 147 1.80 -31.79 -10.59
CA LYS A 147 0.55 -32.52 -10.33
C LYS A 147 -0.62 -31.57 -10.58
N ARG A 148 -1.35 -31.82 -11.67
CA ARG A 148 -2.61 -31.16 -11.98
C ARG A 148 -3.76 -32.08 -11.59
N ARG A 149 -4.77 -31.54 -10.92
CA ARG A 149 -6.06 -32.22 -10.77
C ARG A 149 -6.98 -31.69 -11.86
N THR A 150 -7.23 -32.49 -12.87
CA THR A 150 -8.27 -32.23 -13.88
C THR A 150 -9.65 -32.56 -13.28
N PRO A 151 -10.71 -31.83 -13.63
CA PRO A 151 -12.08 -32.20 -13.26
C PRO A 151 -12.46 -33.56 -13.85
N ASP A 152 -13.28 -34.31 -13.10
CA ASP A 152 -13.74 -35.65 -13.46
C ASP A 152 -14.61 -35.59 -14.72
N GLN A 153 -14.22 -36.29 -15.78
CA GLN A 153 -15.01 -36.43 -17.00
C GLN A 153 -16.00 -37.57 -16.77
N GLN A 154 -17.22 -37.26 -16.34
CA GLN A 154 -18.30 -38.23 -16.30
C GLN A 154 -18.73 -38.58 -17.73
N LEU A 155 -18.79 -39.88 -18.01
CA LEU A 155 -19.22 -40.52 -19.25
C LEU A 155 -20.73 -40.39 -19.49
#